data_AF-A0A8C6J6N5-F1
#
_entry.id   AF-A0A8C6J6N5-F1
#
_cell.length_a   1.000
_cell.length_b   1.000
_cell.length_c   1.000
_cell.angle_alpha   90.00
_cell.angle_beta   90.00
_cell.angle_gamma   90.00
#
_symmetry.space_group_name_H-M   'P 1'
#
loop_
_entity.id
_entity.type
_entity.pdbx_description
1 polymer ?
#
loop_
_entity_poly.entity_id
_entity_poly.type
_entity_poly.pdbx_seq_one_letter_code
_entity_poly.pdbx_strand_id
1 'polypeptide(L)'
;MRWRRMRRNSNPVRDGEGGCPPIGLESHRIEDDQLLASSMLRHGLGAQRGRLNMQAGPNEDDFFDGAWCAEDDSRTHWLEVDTRRTTKFTGVITQGRDSQIHEDFVTSFYVGFSNDSQNWVMYTNGYEEMKFYGNVDKDTPVLTQFPEPMVARYIRIYPQTWNGSLCLRLEVLGCPLSTVSSYYSQNEVTSTDNLDFRHHSYKDMRQLMKVVNEECPSITRIYNIGKSSRGLKIYAMEISDNPGEHETGEPEFRYTAGLHGNEVLGRELLLLLMQFLCKEFQDGNPRVRSLVTETRIHLVPSLNPDGYELAREAGSELGNWALGHWTEEGYDLFENFPDLASALWAAEDRKLVPHKFPNHHIPIPEHYLAEDATVAVETRAVMAWMDKNPFVLGANLQGGEKLVSYPFDTARPVSETPTPDHAIFRWLAISYASAHLTMSETFRGGCHTQDVTDAMGIVQGAKWHPRAGSMNDFSYLHTNCLELSIYLGCDKFPHESELQQEWENNKESLLTFMEQVHRGIKGLVTDPQGEPIANATIVVGGINHNIRTGRARGRLWGRLWGRLWGRLWGRVLAAPCPLPSHGTVSPHCLQPAVGITGAS
;
A
#
# COMPACT_ATOMS: atom_id res chain seq x y z
N MET A 1 29.79 -0.89 -29.32
CA MET A 1 29.26 0.45 -29.64
C MET A 1 28.92 1.13 -28.31
N ARG A 2 29.90 1.77 -27.66
CA ARG A 2 29.94 3.24 -27.45
C ARG A 2 28.55 3.84 -27.20
N TRP A 3 28.25 4.00 -25.92
CA TRP A 3 27.34 4.99 -25.33
C TRP A 3 27.09 6.17 -26.27
N ARG A 4 25.97 6.14 -27.00
CA ARG A 4 25.32 7.39 -27.35
C ARG A 4 24.79 7.92 -26.02
N ARG A 5 25.57 8.79 -25.40
CA ARG A 5 25.09 9.82 -24.49
C ARG A 5 23.84 10.41 -25.12
N MET A 6 22.65 9.93 -24.73
CA MET A 6 21.53 10.83 -24.57
C MET A 6 21.89 11.69 -23.36
N ARG A 7 22.77 12.66 -23.58
CA ARG A 7 22.58 13.97 -22.98
C ARG A 7 21.27 14.49 -23.57
N ARG A 8 20.13 13.95 -23.12
CA ARG A 8 19.08 14.87 -22.72
C ARG A 8 19.72 15.56 -21.54
N ASN A 9 19.94 16.86 -21.66
CA ASN A 9 20.09 17.67 -20.46
C ASN A 9 19.06 17.11 -19.48
N SER A 10 19.51 16.63 -18.32
CA SER A 10 18.86 17.07 -17.10
C SER A 10 18.76 18.58 -17.29
N ASN A 11 17.65 19.03 -17.88
CA ASN A 11 17.29 20.41 -17.71
C ASN A 11 17.40 20.56 -16.19
N PRO A 12 18.18 21.51 -15.65
CA PRO A 12 17.77 22.03 -14.36
C PRO A 12 16.28 22.26 -14.55
N VAL A 13 15.46 21.66 -13.68
CA VAL A 13 14.03 21.90 -13.58
C VAL A 13 13.84 23.30 -14.14
N ARG A 14 13.19 23.39 -15.32
CA ARG A 14 12.96 24.71 -15.88
C ARG A 14 12.28 25.44 -14.75
N ASP A 15 12.96 26.44 -14.18
CA ASP A 15 12.41 27.45 -13.29
C ASP A 15 11.32 28.15 -14.10
N GLY A 16 10.21 27.45 -14.25
CA GLY A 16 9.00 27.81 -14.93
C GLY A 16 7.94 27.71 -13.85
N GLU A 17 7.73 28.86 -13.20
CA GLU A 17 6.62 29.13 -12.28
C GLU A 17 6.66 28.42 -10.91
N GLY A 18 7.86 28.32 -10.33
CA GLY A 18 8.20 28.99 -9.05
C GLY A 18 7.51 28.61 -7.74
N GLY A 19 6.93 27.42 -7.58
CA GLY A 19 6.40 26.93 -6.28
C GLY A 19 7.38 26.03 -5.52
N CYS A 20 7.39 26.09 -4.18
CA CYS A 20 8.04 25.08 -3.34
C CYS A 20 7.12 23.88 -3.08
N PRO A 21 7.66 22.67 -2.84
CA PRO A 21 6.85 21.48 -2.51
C PRO A 21 6.20 21.60 -1.13
N PRO A 22 5.21 20.73 -0.81
CA PRO A 22 4.76 20.55 0.56
C PRO A 22 5.93 20.14 1.46
N ILE A 23 5.94 20.64 2.70
CA ILE A 23 6.99 20.32 3.68
C ILE A 23 6.69 19.03 4.45
N GLY A 24 5.48 18.48 4.29
CA GLY A 24 5.09 17.14 4.74
C GLY A 24 4.36 17.16 6.08
N LEU A 25 3.33 18.00 6.21
CA LEU A 25 2.36 17.89 7.31
C LEU A 25 1.52 16.62 7.12
N GLU A 26 1.01 16.36 5.90
CA GLU A 26 0.23 15.15 5.57
C GLU A 26 1.07 13.87 5.60
N SER A 27 2.32 13.92 5.12
CA SER A 27 3.23 12.77 5.12
C SER A 27 3.93 12.52 6.47
N HIS A 28 3.65 13.34 7.49
CA HIS A 28 4.28 13.27 8.82
C HIS A 28 5.82 13.39 8.76
N ARG A 29 6.36 14.12 7.77
CA ARG A 29 7.78 14.54 7.77
C ARG A 29 8.03 15.69 8.74
N ILE A 30 7.03 16.54 8.93
CA ILE A 30 6.94 17.46 10.07
C ILE A 30 6.51 16.64 11.29
N GLU A 31 7.36 16.56 12.31
CA GLU A 31 7.09 15.81 13.54
C GLU A 31 6.12 16.58 14.46
N ASP A 32 5.51 15.88 15.42
CA ASP A 32 4.49 16.48 16.29
C ASP A 32 5.04 17.63 17.17
N ASP A 33 6.31 17.57 17.56
CA ASP A 33 6.98 18.62 18.32
C ASP A 33 7.29 19.88 17.50
N GLN A 34 7.16 19.80 16.16
CA GLN A 34 7.28 20.94 15.26
C GLN A 34 5.95 21.69 15.06
N LEU A 35 4.86 21.21 15.67
CA LEU A 35 3.53 21.80 15.57
C LEU A 35 3.09 22.35 16.93
N LEU A 36 2.73 23.63 16.97
CA LEU A 36 2.18 24.28 18.16
C LEU A 36 0.91 25.03 17.82
N ALA A 37 0.02 25.17 18.80
CA ALA A 37 -1.15 26.01 18.70
C ALA A 37 -1.31 26.88 19.94
N SER A 38 -1.96 28.03 19.77
CA SER A 38 -2.25 28.94 20.88
C SER A 38 -3.16 28.35 21.95
N SER A 39 -4.02 27.41 21.55
CA SER A 39 -5.05 26.78 22.38
C SER A 39 -5.57 25.52 21.66
N MET A 40 -6.33 24.69 22.38
CA MET A 40 -7.07 23.57 21.81
C MET A 40 -8.42 23.43 22.52
N LEU A 41 -9.50 23.16 21.78
CA LEU A 41 -10.83 22.94 22.36
C LEU A 41 -10.87 21.77 23.33
N ARG A 42 -10.11 20.71 23.00
CA ARG A 42 -9.91 19.49 23.78
C ARG A 42 -8.72 18.73 23.23
N HIS A 43 -8.31 17.67 23.93
CA HIS A 43 -7.12 16.90 23.57
C HIS A 43 -7.15 16.34 22.13
N GLY A 44 -8.29 15.86 21.66
CA GLY A 44 -8.45 15.32 20.31
C GLY A 44 -8.42 16.34 19.17
N LEU A 45 -8.36 17.65 19.49
CA LEU A 45 -8.35 18.76 18.54
C LEU A 45 -7.08 19.63 18.67
N GLY A 46 -5.95 19.02 19.05
CA GLY A 46 -4.66 19.69 19.22
C GLY A 46 -3.94 20.03 17.92
N ALA A 47 -2.80 20.73 18.01
CA ALA A 47 -2.02 21.21 16.86
C ALA A 47 -1.62 20.09 15.88
N GLN A 48 -1.26 18.92 16.41
CA GLN A 48 -0.87 17.72 15.65
C GLN A 48 -1.99 17.17 14.75
N ARG A 49 -3.25 17.51 15.05
CA ARG A 49 -4.43 17.12 14.26
C ARG A 49 -4.69 18.10 13.12
N GLY A 50 -4.02 19.25 13.11
CA GLY A 50 -4.12 20.27 12.07
C GLY A 50 -3.36 19.96 10.79
N ARG A 51 -3.01 18.69 10.53
CA ARG A 51 -2.34 18.25 9.29
C ARG A 51 -3.37 18.11 8.17
N LEU A 52 -2.99 18.43 6.94
CA LEU A 52 -3.83 18.20 5.76
C LEU A 52 -4.28 16.74 5.68
N ASN A 53 -5.52 16.53 5.25
CA ASN A 53 -6.15 15.21 5.12
C ASN A 53 -6.17 14.34 6.39
N MET A 54 -5.90 14.90 7.58
CA MET A 54 -6.09 14.19 8.85
C MET A 54 -7.53 13.67 8.98
N GLN A 55 -7.69 12.37 9.25
CA GLN A 55 -8.99 11.72 9.41
C GLN A 55 -9.41 11.63 10.88
N ALA A 56 -10.70 11.73 11.14
CA ALA A 56 -11.29 11.48 12.44
C ALA A 56 -11.40 9.98 12.72
N GLY A 57 -11.36 9.62 14.01
CA GLY A 57 -11.69 8.30 14.49
C GLY A 57 -13.17 7.96 14.31
N PRO A 58 -13.56 6.71 14.64
CA PRO A 58 -14.95 6.26 14.51
C PRO A 58 -15.90 6.92 15.52
N ASN A 59 -15.38 7.47 16.62
CA ASN A 59 -16.15 8.17 17.63
C ASN A 59 -15.79 9.66 17.58
N GLU A 60 -16.81 10.51 17.47
CA GLU A 60 -16.63 11.95 17.60
C GLU A 60 -16.37 12.34 19.07
N ASP A 61 -15.71 13.48 19.27
CA ASP A 61 -15.39 14.04 20.60
C ASP A 61 -14.45 13.16 21.45
N ASP A 62 -13.59 12.38 20.79
CA ASP A 62 -12.60 11.53 21.42
C ASP A 62 -11.16 12.11 21.36
N PHE A 63 -10.15 11.25 21.37
CA PHE A 63 -8.74 11.66 21.28
C PHE A 63 -8.26 11.87 19.83
N PHE A 64 -9.09 11.57 18.83
CA PHE A 64 -8.75 11.47 17.42
C PHE A 64 -9.77 12.19 16.53
N ASP A 65 -10.06 13.46 16.79
CA ASP A 65 -10.93 14.27 15.92
C ASP A 65 -10.17 14.83 14.69
N GLY A 66 -10.84 15.11 13.59
CA GLY A 66 -10.21 15.36 12.29
C GLY A 66 -9.63 16.77 12.01
N ALA A 67 -9.21 17.54 13.02
CA ALA A 67 -8.54 18.86 12.82
C ALA A 67 -7.90 19.40 14.10
N TRP A 68 -7.11 20.48 13.99
CA TRP A 68 -6.91 21.40 15.12
C TRP A 68 -8.12 22.31 15.26
N CYS A 69 -8.65 22.49 16.47
CA CYS A 69 -9.65 23.51 16.76
C CYS A 69 -9.30 24.33 18.01
N ALA A 70 -9.53 25.64 17.96
CA ALA A 70 -9.25 26.54 19.06
C ALA A 70 -10.23 26.41 20.23
N GLU A 71 -9.81 26.87 21.43
CA GLU A 71 -10.62 26.79 22.66
C GLU A 71 -11.88 27.67 22.62
N ASP A 72 -11.80 28.83 21.97
CA ASP A 72 -12.93 29.74 21.81
C ASP A 72 -12.92 30.46 20.44
N ASP A 73 -13.90 31.34 20.24
CA ASP A 73 -14.12 32.09 19.01
C ASP A 73 -13.32 33.41 18.92
N SER A 74 -12.28 33.60 19.74
CA SER A 74 -11.43 34.79 19.66
C SER A 74 -10.56 34.79 18.41
N ARG A 75 -10.28 35.98 17.86
CA ARG A 75 -9.39 36.14 16.69
C ARG A 75 -7.90 36.14 17.04
N THR A 76 -7.56 35.68 18.25
CA THR A 76 -6.18 35.66 18.76
C THR A 76 -5.50 34.32 18.57
N HIS A 77 -6.25 33.29 18.14
CA HIS A 77 -5.73 31.94 18.00
C HIS A 77 -4.83 31.78 16.77
N TRP A 78 -3.90 30.84 16.86
CA TRP A 78 -2.95 30.53 15.80
C TRP A 78 -2.50 29.07 15.82
N LEU A 79 -2.11 28.58 14.64
CA LEU A 79 -1.39 27.33 14.42
C LEU A 79 0.00 27.65 13.85
N GLU A 80 1.04 27.09 14.46
CA GLU A 80 2.46 27.33 14.16
C GLU A 80 3.11 26.05 13.64
N VAL A 81 3.99 26.23 12.65
CA VAL A 81 4.88 25.19 12.14
C VAL A 81 6.33 25.65 12.22
N ASP A 82 7.19 24.85 12.86
CA ASP A 82 8.64 25.01 12.90
C ASP A 82 9.30 24.14 11.82
N THR A 83 9.94 24.72 10.81
CA THR A 83 10.65 23.94 9.78
C THR A 83 12.04 23.46 10.21
N ARG A 84 12.46 23.74 11.45
CA ARG A 84 13.79 23.46 12.07
C ARG A 84 14.99 24.11 11.36
N ARG A 85 14.82 24.57 10.13
CA ARG A 85 15.80 25.21 9.26
C ARG A 85 15.19 26.46 8.65
N THR A 86 16.04 27.37 8.16
CA THR A 86 15.57 28.52 7.38
C THR A 86 14.95 28.04 6.07
N THR A 87 13.73 28.45 5.79
CA THR A 87 12.88 27.96 4.69
C THR A 87 12.32 29.14 3.91
N LYS A 88 12.30 29.02 2.59
CA LYS A 88 11.57 29.90 1.69
C LYS A 88 10.14 29.37 1.56
N PHE A 89 9.18 30.03 2.19
CA PHE A 89 7.76 29.73 2.12
C PHE A 89 7.12 30.37 0.89
N THR A 90 6.30 29.63 0.17
CA THR A 90 5.62 30.09 -1.06
C THR A 90 4.11 30.02 -1.00
N GLY A 91 3.54 29.34 -0.01
CA GLY A 91 2.09 29.25 0.15
C GLY A 91 1.69 28.27 1.23
N VAL A 92 0.39 28.10 1.39
CA VAL A 92 -0.25 27.15 2.30
C VAL A 92 -1.47 26.54 1.64
N ILE A 93 -1.87 25.36 2.11
CA ILE A 93 -3.10 24.69 1.72
C ILE A 93 -3.93 24.51 2.98
N THR A 94 -5.19 24.97 2.96
CA THR A 94 -6.09 24.87 4.10
C THR A 94 -7.24 23.91 3.81
N GLN A 95 -7.71 23.21 4.84
CA GLN A 95 -8.84 22.29 4.78
C GLN A 95 -9.64 22.37 6.10
N GLY A 96 -10.94 22.12 6.07
CA GLY A 96 -11.79 22.12 7.28
C GLY A 96 -11.65 20.84 8.09
N ARG A 97 -12.45 20.67 9.15
CA ARG A 97 -12.44 19.46 10.00
C ARG A 97 -13.01 18.25 9.27
N ASP A 98 -12.31 17.12 9.35
CA ASP A 98 -12.97 15.85 9.06
C ASP A 98 -13.90 15.46 10.22
N SER A 99 -15.19 15.36 9.91
CA SER A 99 -16.26 15.04 10.85
C SER A 99 -17.51 14.64 10.08
N GLN A 100 -18.31 13.75 10.68
CA GLN A 100 -19.61 13.33 10.14
C GLN A 100 -20.76 14.24 10.57
N ILE A 101 -20.58 15.03 11.64
CA ILE A 101 -21.65 15.81 12.27
C ILE A 101 -21.34 17.31 12.36
N HIS A 102 -20.08 17.70 12.14
CA HIS A 102 -19.64 19.09 12.17
C HIS A 102 -19.24 19.61 10.78
N GLU A 103 -19.54 20.87 10.53
CA GLU A 103 -19.21 21.60 9.30
C GLU A 103 -18.24 22.76 9.63
N ASP A 104 -17.11 22.42 10.27
CA ASP A 104 -16.17 23.40 10.81
C ASP A 104 -15.03 23.70 9.82
N PHE A 105 -14.81 24.97 9.44
CA PHE A 105 -13.70 25.37 8.57
C PHE A 105 -13.37 26.87 8.63
N VAL A 106 -12.09 27.20 8.47
CA VAL A 106 -11.61 28.59 8.36
C VAL A 106 -11.85 29.16 6.95
N THR A 107 -12.48 30.33 6.87
CA THR A 107 -12.81 31.02 5.61
C THR A 107 -11.86 32.17 5.29
N SER A 108 -11.17 32.74 6.29
CA SER A 108 -10.11 33.71 6.06
C SER A 108 -9.09 33.76 7.20
N PHE A 109 -7.85 34.15 6.88
CA PHE A 109 -6.74 34.15 7.83
C PHE A 109 -5.65 35.18 7.46
N TYR A 110 -4.81 35.52 8.43
CA TYR A 110 -3.51 36.18 8.22
C TYR A 110 -2.37 35.17 8.38
N VAL A 111 -1.20 35.52 7.85
CA VAL A 111 0.03 34.71 7.97
C VAL A 111 1.11 35.56 8.62
N GLY A 112 1.82 35.00 9.58
CA GLY A 112 3.01 35.62 10.18
C GLY A 112 4.23 34.70 10.09
N PHE A 113 5.40 35.31 10.10
CA PHE A 113 6.68 34.61 10.00
C PHE A 113 7.61 35.01 11.14
N SER A 114 8.46 34.09 11.59
CA SER A 114 9.44 34.34 12.64
C SER A 114 10.72 33.53 12.44
N ASN A 115 11.81 34.00 13.01
CA ASN A 115 13.09 33.26 13.11
C ASN A 115 13.38 32.73 14.52
N ASP A 116 12.60 33.15 15.52
CA ASP A 116 12.81 32.84 16.94
C ASP A 116 11.55 32.39 17.69
N SER A 117 10.41 32.27 17.01
CA SER A 117 9.06 31.98 17.55
C SER A 117 8.53 33.04 18.56
N GLN A 118 9.28 34.13 18.79
CA GLN A 118 8.92 35.20 19.72
C GLN A 118 8.50 36.48 19.00
N ASN A 119 9.31 36.92 18.04
CA ASN A 119 9.07 38.13 17.26
C ASN A 119 8.46 37.74 15.91
N TRP A 120 7.25 38.24 15.65
CA TRP A 120 6.46 37.87 14.48
C TRP A 120 6.32 39.05 13.52
N VAL A 121 6.60 38.79 12.25
CA VAL A 121 6.39 39.72 11.15
C VAL A 121 5.19 39.24 10.35
N MET A 122 4.12 40.03 10.35
CA MET A 122 2.91 39.73 9.58
C MET A 122 3.16 39.91 8.09
N TYR A 123 2.58 39.05 7.26
CA TYR A 123 2.64 39.17 5.81
C TYR A 123 1.83 40.38 5.35
N THR A 124 2.40 41.22 4.49
CA THR A 124 1.78 42.48 4.05
C THR A 124 1.75 42.58 2.54
N ASN A 125 0.82 43.38 2.02
CA ASN A 125 0.80 43.80 0.61
C ASN A 125 1.66 45.06 0.35
N GLY A 126 2.52 45.43 1.31
CA GLY A 126 3.30 46.67 1.30
C GLY A 126 2.62 47.87 1.98
N TYR A 127 1.32 47.80 2.27
CA TYR A 127 0.56 48.87 2.94
C TYR A 127 -0.09 48.40 4.25
N GLU A 128 -0.67 47.21 4.24
CA GLU A 128 -1.38 46.61 5.37
C GLU A 128 -1.14 45.11 5.45
N GLU A 129 -1.50 44.51 6.59
CA GLU A 129 -1.53 43.06 6.77
C GLU A 129 -2.48 42.44 5.74
N MET A 130 -1.96 41.51 4.95
CA MET A 130 -2.70 40.95 3.82
C MET A 130 -3.56 39.78 4.28
N LYS A 131 -4.87 39.95 4.13
CA LYS A 131 -5.87 38.92 4.47
C LYS A 131 -6.01 37.93 3.31
N PHE A 132 -5.93 36.64 3.63
CA PHE A 132 -6.14 35.54 2.69
C PHE A 132 -7.52 34.89 2.91
N TYR A 133 -8.04 34.26 1.86
CA TYR A 133 -9.31 33.53 1.88
C TYR A 133 -9.03 32.04 1.73
N GLY A 134 -9.65 31.24 2.61
CA GLY A 134 -9.48 29.80 2.68
C GLY A 134 -10.70 29.07 2.14
N ASN A 135 -11.26 28.19 2.98
CA ASN A 135 -12.24 27.20 2.57
C ASN A 135 -13.66 27.74 2.45
N VAL A 136 -14.47 27.08 1.62
CA VAL A 136 -15.92 27.29 1.50
C VAL A 136 -16.74 26.06 1.93
N ASP A 137 -16.05 24.94 2.18
CA ASP A 137 -16.55 23.66 2.67
C ASP A 137 -15.43 22.97 3.48
N LYS A 138 -15.75 21.90 4.21
CA LYS A 138 -14.77 21.24 5.09
C LYS A 138 -13.82 20.26 4.38
N ASP A 139 -14.17 19.79 3.18
CA ASP A 139 -13.54 18.63 2.54
C ASP A 139 -12.51 19.01 1.48
N THR A 140 -12.70 20.14 0.80
CA THR A 140 -11.88 20.57 -0.35
C THR A 140 -10.62 21.32 0.10
N PRO A 141 -9.40 20.83 -0.20
CA PRO A 141 -8.18 21.57 0.04
C PRO A 141 -8.14 22.86 -0.80
N VAL A 142 -7.70 23.97 -0.20
CA VAL A 142 -7.60 25.27 -0.87
C VAL A 142 -6.17 25.80 -0.82
N LEU A 143 -5.54 25.90 -2.00
CA LEU A 143 -4.22 26.50 -2.16
C LEU A 143 -4.29 28.02 -2.07
N THR A 144 -3.51 28.59 -1.16
CA THR A 144 -3.20 30.02 -1.09
C THR A 144 -1.72 30.24 -1.36
N GLN A 145 -1.39 30.75 -2.54
CA GLN A 145 -0.02 31.15 -2.89
C GLN A 145 0.29 32.55 -2.37
N PHE A 146 1.51 32.73 -1.84
CA PHE A 146 2.00 34.04 -1.45
C PHE A 146 2.50 34.80 -2.68
N PRO A 147 2.05 36.05 -2.91
CA PRO A 147 2.54 36.86 -4.03
C PRO A 147 4.06 37.00 -4.06
N GLU A 148 4.69 37.14 -2.89
CA GLU A 148 6.13 37.21 -2.71
C GLU A 148 6.55 36.14 -1.68
N PRO A 149 7.50 35.27 -2.01
CA PRO A 149 7.99 34.26 -1.07
C PRO A 149 8.62 34.88 0.18
N MET A 150 8.40 34.27 1.34
CA MET A 150 8.96 34.72 2.61
C MET A 150 10.03 33.77 3.11
N VAL A 151 11.12 34.31 3.65
CA VAL A 151 12.20 33.52 4.23
C VAL A 151 12.17 33.62 5.75
N ALA A 152 11.92 32.49 6.40
CA ALA A 152 11.88 32.41 7.86
C ALA A 152 12.10 30.95 8.32
N ARG A 153 12.13 30.70 9.64
CA ARG A 153 12.11 29.32 10.19
C ARG A 153 10.70 28.88 10.61
N TYR A 154 9.90 29.83 11.09
CA TYR A 154 8.57 29.56 11.61
C TYR A 154 7.52 30.27 10.76
N ILE A 155 6.37 29.62 10.62
CA ILE A 155 5.16 30.18 10.02
C ILE A 155 3.99 30.00 10.98
N ARG A 156 3.14 31.02 11.10
CA ARG A 156 1.88 30.98 11.85
C ARG A 156 0.71 31.36 10.97
N ILE A 157 -0.38 30.62 11.11
CA ILE A 157 -1.68 30.93 10.53
C ILE A 157 -2.57 31.50 11.62
N TYR A 158 -3.17 32.66 11.35
CA TYR A 158 -4.03 33.41 12.28
C TYR A 158 -5.46 33.51 11.72
N PRO A 159 -6.36 32.55 12.02
CA PRO A 159 -7.74 32.56 11.54
C PRO A 159 -8.52 33.82 11.93
N GLN A 160 -9.31 34.35 11.00
CA GLN A 160 -10.05 35.60 11.17
C GLN A 160 -11.57 35.43 11.04
N THR A 161 -12.02 34.54 10.15
CA THR A 161 -13.41 34.14 10.00
C THR A 161 -13.49 32.65 9.72
N TRP A 162 -14.58 32.00 10.15
CA TRP A 162 -14.81 30.56 10.02
C TRP A 162 -16.31 30.27 9.96
N ASN A 163 -16.65 29.04 9.57
CA ASN A 163 -17.98 28.45 9.71
C ASN A 163 -17.94 27.41 10.83
N GLY A 164 -19.02 27.31 11.63
CA GLY A 164 -19.05 26.42 12.78
C GLY A 164 -18.05 26.87 13.86
N SER A 165 -17.20 25.95 14.29
CA SER A 165 -16.08 26.19 15.20
C SER A 165 -14.81 26.59 14.44
N LEU A 166 -13.90 27.28 15.11
CA LEU A 166 -12.59 27.60 14.54
C LEU A 166 -11.74 26.33 14.44
N CYS A 167 -11.81 25.65 13.29
CA CYS A 167 -11.06 24.43 12.99
C CYS A 167 -10.30 24.53 11.68
N LEU A 168 -9.08 23.98 11.65
CA LEU A 168 -8.18 24.07 10.51
C LEU A 168 -7.30 22.81 10.40
N ARG A 169 -7.20 22.29 9.18
CA ARG A 169 -6.12 21.44 8.68
C ARG A 169 -5.25 22.23 7.70
N LEU A 170 -3.96 21.95 7.69
CA LEU A 170 -2.93 22.75 7.03
C LEU A 170 -1.89 21.87 6.35
N GLU A 171 -1.44 22.29 5.17
CA GLU A 171 -0.13 21.96 4.60
C GLU A 171 0.60 23.26 4.26
N VAL A 172 1.92 23.25 4.28
CA VAL A 172 2.76 24.42 4.02
C VAL A 172 3.68 24.12 2.84
N LEU A 173 3.74 25.06 1.90
CA LEU A 173 4.64 24.96 0.76
C LEU A 173 5.94 25.72 1.05
N GLY A 174 7.07 25.01 1.05
CA GLY A 174 8.35 25.59 1.44
C GLY A 174 9.58 24.82 1.01
N CYS A 175 10.65 25.54 0.66
CA CYS A 175 11.95 24.97 0.31
C CYS A 175 12.99 25.38 1.35
N PRO A 176 13.67 24.43 2.02
CA PRO A 176 14.79 24.77 2.89
C PRO A 176 15.88 25.54 2.12
N LEU A 177 16.31 26.67 2.65
CA LEU A 177 17.45 27.40 2.11
C LEU A 177 18.73 26.70 2.57
N SER A 178 19.56 26.30 1.61
CA SER A 178 20.86 25.71 1.90
C SER A 178 21.80 26.75 2.51
N THR A 179 21.92 26.79 3.83
CA THR A 179 23.01 27.51 4.48
C THR A 179 24.30 26.72 4.30
N VAL A 180 25.19 27.23 3.44
CA VAL A 180 26.62 26.90 3.26
C VAL A 180 27.17 25.73 4.11
N SER A 181 27.62 24.69 3.39
CA SER A 181 28.52 23.58 3.79
C SER A 181 27.91 22.33 4.44
N SER A 182 27.59 21.35 3.58
CA SER A 182 28.25 20.02 3.48
C SER A 182 28.48 19.16 4.74
N TYR A 183 27.87 19.44 5.89
CA TYR A 183 27.96 18.59 7.10
C TYR A 183 26.67 17.85 7.47
N TYR A 184 25.51 18.25 6.91
CA TYR A 184 24.21 17.60 7.16
C TYR A 184 23.52 17.06 5.90
N SER A 185 24.20 17.00 4.75
CA SER A 185 23.70 16.23 3.60
C SER A 185 23.79 14.70 3.82
N GLN A 186 24.07 14.25 5.05
CA GLN A 186 24.07 12.83 5.40
C GLN A 186 22.66 12.22 5.44
N ASN A 187 21.60 13.04 5.48
CA ASN A 187 20.21 12.57 5.54
C ASN A 187 19.37 12.92 4.30
N GLU A 188 19.95 13.54 3.26
CA GLU A 188 19.33 13.51 1.94
C GLU A 188 19.75 12.20 1.30
N VAL A 189 18.82 11.25 1.19
CA VAL A 189 19.12 10.00 0.52
C VAL A 189 19.24 10.27 -0.97
N THR A 190 20.46 10.59 -1.43
CA THR A 190 20.79 10.50 -2.84
C THR A 190 20.82 9.04 -3.20
N SER A 191 19.69 8.51 -3.67
CA SER A 191 19.65 7.17 -4.26
C SER A 191 20.73 7.09 -5.33
N THR A 192 21.58 6.07 -5.27
CA THR A 192 22.51 5.74 -6.35
C THR A 192 21.79 5.24 -7.59
N ASP A 193 20.51 4.92 -7.46
CA ASP A 193 19.71 4.29 -8.49
C ASP A 193 19.20 5.36 -9.46
N ASN A 194 19.67 5.32 -10.70
CA ASN A 194 19.24 6.24 -11.75
C ASN A 194 17.86 5.83 -12.29
N LEU A 195 16.78 6.10 -11.54
CA LEU A 195 15.39 5.74 -11.83
C LEU A 195 14.52 6.98 -12.17
N ASP A 196 13.37 6.77 -12.82
CA ASP A 196 12.40 7.84 -13.17
C ASP A 196 11.47 8.15 -11.98
N PHE A 197 11.90 9.04 -11.07
CA PHE A 197 11.11 9.48 -9.90
C PHE A 197 10.16 10.63 -10.26
N ARG A 198 8.90 10.29 -10.54
CA ARG A 198 7.77 11.22 -10.78
C ARG A 198 6.46 10.43 -10.79
N HIS A 199 5.32 11.11 -10.84
CA HIS A 199 4.05 10.43 -11.07
C HIS A 199 3.87 10.09 -12.55
N HIS A 200 3.42 8.87 -12.80
CA HIS A 200 3.22 8.37 -14.16
C HIS A 200 1.73 8.38 -14.51
N SER A 201 1.32 9.21 -15.47
CA SER A 201 -0.01 9.05 -16.08
C SER A 201 -0.19 7.64 -16.63
N TYR A 202 -1.41 7.18 -16.87
CA TYR A 202 -1.67 5.87 -17.46
C TYR A 202 -0.91 5.68 -18.79
N LYS A 203 -0.77 6.75 -19.57
CA LYS A 203 0.05 6.73 -20.80
C LYS A 203 1.53 6.55 -20.49
N ASP A 204 2.07 7.28 -19.52
CA ASP A 204 3.49 7.24 -19.16
C ASP A 204 3.87 5.94 -18.47
N MET A 205 3.00 5.41 -17.60
CA MET A 205 3.13 4.09 -16.98
C MET A 205 3.31 3.02 -18.06
N ARG A 206 2.41 2.99 -19.05
CA ARG A 206 2.51 2.05 -20.18
C ARG A 206 3.79 2.24 -20.98
N GLN A 207 4.21 3.49 -21.18
CA GLN A 207 5.43 3.78 -21.91
C GLN A 207 6.67 3.31 -21.13
N LEU A 208 6.72 3.53 -19.82
CA LEU A 208 7.79 3.05 -18.95
C LEU A 208 7.87 1.52 -18.96
N MET A 209 6.74 0.84 -18.77
CA MET A 209 6.70 -0.63 -18.82
C MET A 209 7.24 -1.14 -20.16
N LYS A 210 6.84 -0.50 -21.26
CA LYS A 210 7.34 -0.83 -22.61
C LYS A 210 8.85 -0.62 -22.73
N VAL A 211 9.39 0.48 -22.20
CA VAL A 211 10.83 0.75 -22.21
C VAL A 211 11.58 -0.32 -21.43
N VAL A 212 11.14 -0.67 -20.22
CA VAL A 212 11.76 -1.75 -19.42
C VAL A 212 11.72 -3.08 -20.18
N ASN A 213 10.62 -3.40 -20.86
CA ASN A 213 10.52 -4.62 -21.67
C ASN A 213 11.43 -4.61 -22.90
N GLU A 214 11.67 -3.44 -23.51
CA GLU A 214 12.60 -3.29 -24.63
C GLU A 214 14.06 -3.35 -24.17
N GLU A 215 14.36 -2.93 -22.95
CA GLU A 215 15.69 -3.02 -22.34
C GLU A 215 16.02 -4.44 -21.88
N CYS A 216 15.07 -5.15 -21.27
CA CYS A 216 15.24 -6.49 -20.71
C CYS A 216 14.31 -7.55 -21.34
N PRO A 217 14.26 -7.71 -22.68
CA PRO A 217 13.27 -8.57 -23.35
C PRO A 217 13.46 -10.06 -23.04
N SER A 218 14.66 -10.48 -22.63
CA SER A 218 14.94 -11.88 -22.27
C SER A 218 14.32 -12.28 -20.94
N ILE A 219 14.04 -11.33 -20.06
CA ILE A 219 13.53 -11.62 -18.71
C ILE A 219 12.19 -10.97 -18.40
N THR A 220 11.58 -10.26 -19.35
CA THR A 220 10.34 -9.51 -19.10
C THR A 220 9.27 -9.81 -20.14
N ARG A 221 8.00 -9.74 -19.70
CA ARG A 221 6.84 -9.84 -20.57
C ARG A 221 5.67 -9.03 -20.04
N ILE A 222 5.20 -8.08 -20.85
CA ILE A 222 3.97 -7.32 -20.56
C ILE A 222 2.75 -8.09 -21.03
N TYR A 223 1.73 -8.18 -20.19
CA TYR A 223 0.43 -8.74 -20.56
C TYR A 223 -0.73 -7.98 -19.90
N ASN A 224 -1.94 -8.26 -20.36
CA ASN A 224 -3.17 -7.65 -19.86
C ASN A 224 -3.96 -8.66 -19.03
N ILE A 225 -4.41 -8.27 -17.83
CA ILE A 225 -5.24 -9.13 -16.97
C ILE A 225 -6.74 -8.84 -17.10
N GLY A 226 -7.10 -7.65 -17.56
CA GLY A 226 -8.50 -7.25 -17.71
C GLY A 226 -8.64 -5.85 -18.27
N LYS A 227 -9.80 -5.23 -18.06
CA LYS A 227 -10.01 -3.81 -18.33
C LYS A 227 -10.77 -3.19 -17.17
N SER A 228 -10.51 -1.92 -16.93
CA SER A 228 -11.34 -1.08 -16.07
C SER A 228 -12.67 -0.75 -16.74
N SER A 229 -13.55 -0.11 -15.98
CA SER A 229 -14.88 0.32 -16.41
C SER A 229 -14.84 1.33 -17.56
N ARG A 230 -13.86 2.24 -17.60
CA ARG A 230 -13.60 3.13 -18.75
C ARG A 230 -12.83 2.45 -19.89
N GLY A 231 -12.57 1.16 -19.79
CA GLY A 231 -11.94 0.34 -20.83
C GLY A 231 -10.42 0.44 -20.87
N LEU A 232 -9.78 1.03 -19.84
CA LEU A 232 -8.32 1.03 -19.71
C LEU A 232 -7.85 -0.39 -19.40
N LYS A 233 -6.75 -0.80 -20.01
CA LYS A 233 -6.17 -2.14 -19.83
C LYS A 233 -5.43 -2.19 -18.51
N ILE A 234 -5.65 -3.25 -17.74
CA ILE A 234 -4.93 -3.51 -16.50
C ILE A 234 -3.68 -4.32 -16.85
N TYR A 235 -2.53 -3.64 -16.90
CA TYR A 235 -1.26 -4.22 -17.32
C TYR A 235 -0.53 -4.89 -16.16
N ALA A 236 0.03 -6.05 -16.44
CA ALA A 236 0.98 -6.74 -15.59
C ALA A 236 2.34 -6.82 -16.30
N MET A 237 3.43 -6.64 -15.56
CA MET A 237 4.76 -7.01 -15.99
C MET A 237 5.17 -8.32 -15.32
N GLU A 238 5.46 -9.32 -16.12
CA GLU A 238 6.12 -10.55 -15.71
C GLU A 238 7.64 -10.36 -15.77
N ILE A 239 8.35 -10.80 -14.74
CA ILE A 239 9.82 -10.81 -14.67
C ILE A 239 10.27 -12.20 -14.20
N SER A 240 10.99 -12.94 -15.05
CA SER A 240 11.54 -14.29 -14.83
C SER A 240 12.59 -14.55 -15.91
N ASP A 241 13.50 -15.51 -15.74
CA ASP A 241 14.40 -15.93 -16.81
C ASP A 241 13.72 -16.70 -17.95
N ASN A 242 12.49 -17.20 -17.76
CA ASN A 242 11.67 -17.84 -18.80
C ASN A 242 10.25 -17.23 -18.90
N PRO A 243 10.13 -15.95 -19.31
CA PRO A 243 8.86 -15.26 -19.29
C PRO A 243 7.84 -15.85 -20.28
N GLY A 244 6.63 -16.09 -19.79
CA GLY A 244 5.47 -16.63 -20.52
C GLY A 244 5.12 -18.06 -20.13
N GLU A 245 6.05 -18.79 -19.52
CA GLU A 245 5.89 -20.20 -19.14
C GLU A 245 6.09 -20.36 -17.64
N HIS A 246 5.34 -21.28 -17.03
CA HIS A 246 5.53 -21.63 -15.62
C HIS A 246 6.53 -22.76 -15.53
N GLU A 247 7.62 -22.58 -14.78
CA GLU A 247 8.62 -23.62 -14.59
C GLU A 247 8.38 -24.47 -13.35
N THR A 248 8.74 -25.74 -13.48
CA THR A 248 8.47 -26.72 -12.44
C THR A 248 9.35 -26.48 -11.21
N GLY A 249 8.74 -26.03 -10.11
CA GLY A 249 9.43 -25.74 -8.84
C GLY A 249 9.86 -24.28 -8.67
N GLU A 250 9.55 -23.45 -9.66
CA GLU A 250 9.63 -21.99 -9.61
C GLU A 250 8.31 -21.45 -8.97
N PRO A 251 8.39 -20.69 -7.86
CA PRO A 251 7.24 -20.03 -7.27
C PRO A 251 6.76 -18.89 -8.16
N GLU A 252 5.44 -18.71 -8.19
CA GLU A 252 4.84 -17.49 -8.70
C GLU A 252 4.57 -16.51 -7.55
N PHE A 253 5.13 -15.32 -7.67
CA PHE A 253 5.00 -14.22 -6.74
C PHE A 253 4.21 -13.07 -7.39
N ARG A 254 3.45 -12.31 -6.59
CA ARG A 254 2.83 -11.08 -7.09
C ARG A 254 2.93 -9.86 -6.17
N TYR A 255 3.11 -8.70 -6.77
CA TYR A 255 2.72 -7.43 -6.16
C TYR A 255 1.61 -6.78 -6.98
N THR A 256 0.61 -6.27 -6.28
CA THR A 256 -0.44 -5.41 -6.85
C THR A 256 -0.42 -4.05 -6.16
N ALA A 257 -0.84 -3.02 -6.87
CA ALA A 257 -1.00 -1.67 -6.32
C ALA A 257 -2.17 -0.95 -6.99
N GLY A 258 -2.58 0.16 -6.39
CA GLY A 258 -3.65 1.00 -6.91
C GLY A 258 -4.99 0.27 -6.94
N LEU A 259 -5.33 -0.48 -5.89
CA LEU A 259 -6.71 -0.92 -5.62
C LEU A 259 -7.60 0.32 -5.44
N HIS A 260 -7.11 1.24 -4.61
CA HIS A 260 -7.61 2.61 -4.54
C HIS A 260 -6.77 3.49 -5.45
N GLY A 261 -7.42 4.25 -6.32
CA GLY A 261 -6.73 5.02 -7.36
C GLY A 261 -5.87 6.17 -6.81
N ASN A 262 -6.27 6.74 -5.67
CA ASN A 262 -5.55 7.82 -4.99
C ASN A 262 -4.43 7.34 -4.06
N GLU A 263 -4.24 6.03 -3.88
CA GLU A 263 -3.11 5.47 -3.13
C GLU A 263 -1.93 5.21 -4.06
N VAL A 264 -1.23 6.29 -4.39
CA VAL A 264 -0.31 6.37 -5.54
C VAL A 264 1.07 5.80 -5.25
N LEU A 265 1.54 5.82 -4.00
CA LEU A 265 2.92 5.43 -3.69
C LEU A 265 3.21 3.99 -4.15
N GLY A 266 2.30 3.05 -3.90
CA GLY A 266 2.46 1.65 -4.33
C GLY A 266 2.61 1.50 -5.85
N ARG A 267 1.85 2.29 -6.63
CA ARG A 267 1.95 2.31 -8.10
C ARG A 267 3.36 2.69 -8.53
N GLU A 268 3.89 3.78 -8.00
CA GLU A 268 5.20 4.30 -8.39
C GLU A 268 6.33 3.38 -7.92
N LEU A 269 6.24 2.81 -6.70
CA LEU A 269 7.20 1.82 -6.22
C LEU A 269 7.28 0.58 -7.12
N LEU A 270 6.16 0.10 -7.68
CA LEU A 270 6.20 -1.02 -8.61
C LEU A 270 6.84 -0.66 -9.96
N LEU A 271 6.65 0.56 -10.46
CA LEU A 271 7.32 1.04 -11.68
C LEU A 271 8.82 1.24 -11.47
N LEU A 272 9.23 1.71 -10.29
CA LEU A 272 10.63 1.80 -9.88
C LEU A 272 11.26 0.41 -9.74
N LEU A 273 10.55 -0.54 -9.11
CA LEU A 273 10.99 -1.93 -8.96
C LEU A 273 11.21 -2.62 -10.31
N MET A 274 10.33 -2.40 -11.30
CA MET A 274 10.50 -2.92 -12.66
C MET A 274 11.82 -2.43 -13.30
N GLN A 275 12.12 -1.13 -13.17
CA GLN A 275 13.36 -0.54 -13.67
C GLN A 275 14.58 -1.09 -12.92
N PHE A 276 14.48 -1.17 -11.60
CA PHE A 276 15.56 -1.65 -10.72
C PHE A 276 15.93 -3.10 -11.04
N LEU A 277 14.96 -4.01 -11.08
CA LEU A 277 15.22 -5.44 -11.37
C LEU A 277 15.85 -5.63 -12.75
N CYS A 278 15.40 -4.89 -13.76
CA CYS A 278 16.02 -4.94 -15.10
C CYS A 278 17.48 -4.46 -15.09
N LYS A 279 17.75 -3.29 -14.50
CA LYS A 279 19.11 -2.70 -14.45
C LYS A 279 20.08 -3.58 -13.66
N GLU A 280 19.70 -3.99 -12.45
CA GLU A 280 20.55 -4.80 -11.59
C GLU A 280 20.80 -6.21 -12.17
N PHE A 281 19.83 -6.78 -12.88
CA PHE A 281 20.02 -8.04 -13.60
C PHE A 281 21.07 -7.91 -14.72
N GLN A 282 21.01 -6.82 -15.49
CA GLN A 282 21.99 -6.51 -16.54
C GLN A 282 23.38 -6.25 -15.97
N ASP A 283 23.47 -5.49 -14.88
CA ASP A 283 24.72 -5.18 -14.18
C ASP A 283 25.33 -6.38 -13.46
N GLY A 284 24.55 -7.46 -13.31
CA GLY A 284 25.02 -8.73 -12.79
C GLY A 284 24.99 -8.83 -11.28
N ASN A 285 24.11 -8.09 -10.63
CA ASN A 285 23.86 -8.22 -9.20
C ASN A 285 23.42 -9.66 -8.88
N PRO A 286 24.17 -10.41 -8.06
CA PRO A 286 23.89 -11.81 -7.78
C PRO A 286 22.56 -12.02 -7.06
N ARG A 287 22.14 -11.09 -6.19
CA ARG A 287 20.87 -11.15 -5.47
C ARG A 287 19.70 -11.06 -6.43
N VAL A 288 19.69 -10.05 -7.29
CA VAL A 288 18.62 -9.84 -8.29
C VAL A 288 18.61 -10.96 -9.33
N ARG A 289 19.78 -11.43 -9.78
CA ARG A 289 19.85 -12.56 -10.71
C ARG A 289 19.23 -13.82 -10.12
N SER A 290 19.63 -14.22 -8.91
CA SER A 290 19.03 -15.39 -8.24
C SER A 290 17.53 -15.22 -8.07
N LEU A 291 17.07 -14.04 -7.63
CA LEU A 291 15.64 -13.77 -7.48
C LEU A 291 14.86 -13.92 -8.80
N VAL A 292 15.35 -13.36 -9.90
CA VAL A 292 14.70 -13.42 -11.23
C VAL A 292 14.79 -14.82 -11.85
N THR A 293 15.85 -15.59 -11.59
CA THR A 293 16.00 -16.96 -12.13
C THR A 293 15.28 -18.02 -11.31
N GLU A 294 14.96 -17.73 -10.05
CA GLU A 294 14.36 -18.71 -9.15
C GLU A 294 12.89 -18.40 -8.88
N THR A 295 12.38 -17.23 -9.26
CA THR A 295 11.00 -16.76 -9.05
C THR A 295 10.39 -16.17 -10.31
N ARG A 296 9.13 -16.52 -10.55
CA ARG A 296 8.30 -15.84 -11.52
C ARG A 296 7.53 -14.70 -10.89
N ILE A 297 7.98 -13.48 -11.13
CA ILE A 297 7.47 -12.26 -10.48
C ILE A 297 6.41 -11.62 -11.37
N HIS A 298 5.26 -11.28 -10.81
CA HIS A 298 4.20 -10.54 -11.50
C HIS A 298 3.88 -9.22 -10.79
N LEU A 299 4.08 -8.10 -11.48
CA LEU A 299 3.88 -6.76 -10.94
C LEU A 299 2.72 -6.05 -11.66
N VAL A 300 1.70 -5.65 -10.91
CA VAL A 300 0.52 -4.92 -11.41
C VAL A 300 0.45 -3.54 -10.74
N PRO A 301 0.94 -2.47 -11.40
CA PRO A 301 1.08 -1.16 -10.78
C PRO A 301 -0.25 -0.43 -10.53
N SER A 302 -1.34 -0.82 -11.20
CA SER A 302 -2.62 -0.13 -11.07
C SER A 302 -3.79 -1.03 -11.43
N LEU A 303 -4.54 -1.45 -10.41
CA LEU A 303 -5.77 -2.22 -10.56
C LEU A 303 -6.99 -1.34 -10.88
N ASN A 304 -7.03 -0.11 -10.32
CA ASN A 304 -7.99 0.94 -10.59
C ASN A 304 -7.32 2.12 -11.34
N PRO A 305 -7.01 1.97 -12.64
CA PRO A 305 -6.40 3.06 -13.41
C PRO A 305 -7.36 4.24 -13.64
N ASP A 306 -8.68 4.02 -13.54
CA ASP A 306 -9.69 5.05 -13.73
C ASP A 306 -9.71 6.03 -12.55
N GLY A 307 -9.75 5.51 -11.31
CA GLY A 307 -9.64 6.30 -10.09
C GLY A 307 -8.31 7.05 -9.99
N TYR A 308 -7.21 6.45 -10.45
CA TYR A 308 -5.90 7.12 -10.47
C TYR A 308 -5.90 8.34 -11.39
N GLU A 309 -6.45 8.24 -12.61
CA GLU A 309 -6.49 9.41 -13.50
C GLU A 309 -7.31 10.55 -12.90
N LEU A 310 -8.41 10.24 -12.19
CA LEU A 310 -9.20 11.23 -11.47
C LEU A 310 -8.41 11.90 -10.34
N ALA A 311 -7.72 11.13 -9.50
CA ALA A 311 -6.89 11.67 -8.43
C ALA A 311 -5.73 12.53 -8.98
N ARG A 312 -5.07 12.06 -10.05
CA ARG A 312 -3.96 12.75 -10.71
C ARG A 312 -4.37 14.08 -11.34
N GLU A 313 -5.62 14.22 -11.79
CA GLU A 313 -6.13 15.48 -12.33
C GLU A 313 -6.24 16.58 -11.26
N ALA A 314 -6.53 16.21 -10.01
CA ALA A 314 -6.49 17.15 -8.88
C ALA A 314 -5.05 17.45 -8.43
N GLY A 315 -4.18 16.44 -8.45
CA GLY A 315 -2.79 16.53 -7.99
C GLY A 315 -2.61 16.02 -6.55
N SER A 316 -1.36 15.81 -6.15
CA SER A 316 -0.97 15.23 -4.85
C SER A 316 -1.56 15.99 -3.66
N GLU A 317 -1.51 17.32 -3.69
CA GLU A 317 -1.81 18.16 -2.52
C GLU A 317 -3.23 18.71 -2.50
N LEU A 318 -3.95 18.59 -3.62
CA LEU A 318 -5.30 19.14 -3.78
C LEU A 318 -6.38 18.06 -3.87
N GLY A 319 -5.98 16.78 -3.89
CA GLY A 319 -6.88 15.67 -3.66
C GLY A 319 -7.38 15.67 -2.22
N ASN A 320 -8.69 15.55 -2.03
CA ASN A 320 -9.22 15.16 -0.73
C ASN A 320 -9.00 13.65 -0.51
N TRP A 321 -9.30 13.17 0.70
CA TRP A 321 -9.09 11.78 1.11
C TRP A 321 -9.76 10.70 0.23
N ALA A 322 -10.82 11.08 -0.50
CA ALA A 322 -11.75 10.16 -1.15
C ALA A 322 -11.71 10.24 -2.69
N LEU A 323 -11.19 11.33 -3.27
CA LEU A 323 -11.20 11.58 -4.71
C LEU A 323 -10.33 10.56 -5.43
N GLY A 324 -10.96 9.69 -6.23
CA GLY A 324 -10.26 8.62 -6.97
C GLY A 324 -10.02 7.35 -6.16
N HIS A 325 -10.59 7.23 -4.95
CA HIS A 325 -10.51 6.01 -4.13
C HIS A 325 -11.24 4.83 -4.80
N TRP A 326 -12.52 5.00 -5.10
CA TRP A 326 -13.38 3.95 -5.67
C TRP A 326 -13.23 3.78 -7.19
N THR A 327 -13.80 2.70 -7.73
CA THR A 327 -13.99 2.56 -9.19
C THR A 327 -14.95 3.61 -9.73
N GLU A 328 -15.05 3.69 -11.06
CA GLU A 328 -16.03 4.55 -11.73
C GLU A 328 -17.49 4.28 -11.27
N GLU A 329 -17.82 3.01 -10.99
CA GLU A 329 -19.15 2.62 -10.50
C GLU A 329 -19.32 2.76 -8.97
N GLY A 330 -18.29 3.24 -8.26
CA GLY A 330 -18.33 3.46 -6.81
C GLY A 330 -18.05 2.21 -5.98
N TYR A 331 -17.42 1.17 -6.54
CA TYR A 331 -16.99 0.01 -5.76
C TYR A 331 -15.64 0.26 -5.09
N ASP A 332 -15.51 -0.20 -3.85
CA ASP A 332 -14.21 -0.35 -3.21
C ASP A 332 -13.61 -1.69 -3.65
N LEU A 333 -12.54 -1.68 -4.44
CA LEU A 333 -11.96 -2.90 -4.99
C LEU A 333 -11.39 -3.82 -3.91
N PHE A 334 -10.90 -3.28 -2.80
CA PHE A 334 -10.34 -4.11 -1.74
C PHE A 334 -11.43 -4.92 -1.05
N GLU A 335 -12.64 -4.36 -0.91
CA GLU A 335 -13.81 -4.97 -0.24
C GLU A 335 -14.82 -5.62 -1.21
N ASN A 336 -14.54 -5.61 -2.51
CA ASN A 336 -15.44 -6.14 -3.53
C ASN A 336 -15.11 -7.59 -3.94
N PHE A 337 -14.57 -8.43 -3.05
CA PHE A 337 -14.39 -9.87 -3.26
C PHE A 337 -15.47 -10.69 -2.52
N PRO A 338 -15.70 -11.97 -2.89
CA PRO A 338 -16.62 -12.83 -2.14
C PRO A 338 -16.18 -12.99 -0.68
N ASP A 339 -17.10 -12.81 0.26
CA ASP A 339 -16.86 -13.15 1.68
C ASP A 339 -16.89 -14.68 1.87
N LEU A 340 -15.73 -15.29 1.70
CA LEU A 340 -15.52 -16.72 1.92
C LEU A 340 -15.26 -17.06 3.40
N ALA A 341 -14.88 -16.07 4.21
CA ALA A 341 -14.55 -16.27 5.62
C ALA A 341 -15.81 -16.58 6.43
N SER A 342 -16.87 -15.78 6.25
CA SER A 342 -18.17 -16.04 6.89
C SER A 342 -18.75 -17.38 6.47
N ALA A 343 -18.61 -17.76 5.20
CA ALA A 343 -19.05 -19.06 4.70
C ALA A 343 -18.29 -20.23 5.35
N LEU A 344 -16.97 -20.10 5.48
CA LEU A 344 -16.12 -21.08 6.17
C LEU A 344 -16.54 -21.25 7.63
N TRP A 345 -16.68 -20.16 8.38
CA TRP A 345 -17.02 -20.24 9.81
C TRP A 345 -18.42 -20.79 10.05
N ALA A 346 -19.40 -20.42 9.21
CA ALA A 346 -20.73 -21.02 9.27
C ALA A 346 -20.71 -22.54 9.04
N ALA A 347 -19.79 -23.02 8.20
CA ALA A 347 -19.57 -24.44 7.97
C ALA A 347 -18.81 -25.12 9.14
N GLU A 348 -17.84 -24.44 9.74
CA GLU A 348 -17.14 -24.91 10.95
C GLU A 348 -18.09 -25.10 12.12
N ASP A 349 -18.96 -24.12 12.39
CA ASP A 349 -19.96 -24.16 13.47
C ASP A 349 -20.92 -25.35 13.30
N ARG A 350 -21.20 -25.72 12.05
CA ARG A 350 -22.01 -26.88 11.67
C ARG A 350 -21.21 -28.18 11.56
N LYS A 351 -19.91 -28.18 11.88
CA LYS A 351 -18.97 -29.31 11.79
C LYS A 351 -18.94 -29.94 10.39
N LEU A 352 -19.00 -29.11 9.36
CA LEU A 352 -18.97 -29.51 7.95
C LEU A 352 -17.55 -29.51 7.37
N VAL A 353 -16.60 -28.83 8.01
CA VAL A 353 -15.21 -28.70 7.54
C VAL A 353 -14.34 -29.87 8.03
N PRO A 354 -13.43 -30.45 7.21
CA PRO A 354 -13.23 -30.20 5.78
C PRO A 354 -14.07 -31.10 4.85
N HIS A 355 -14.88 -32.01 5.40
CA HIS A 355 -15.45 -33.14 4.64
C HIS A 355 -16.66 -32.78 3.76
N LYS A 356 -17.50 -31.85 4.20
CA LYS A 356 -18.69 -31.36 3.49
C LYS A 356 -18.51 -29.93 2.97
N PHE A 357 -17.55 -29.19 3.54
CA PHE A 357 -17.17 -27.86 3.10
C PHE A 357 -15.64 -27.75 3.16
N PRO A 358 -14.97 -27.27 2.11
CA PRO A 358 -13.51 -27.29 2.06
C PRO A 358 -12.90 -26.19 2.96
N ASN A 359 -11.72 -26.46 3.51
CA ASN A 359 -10.92 -25.49 4.28
C ASN A 359 -9.90 -24.70 3.42
N HIS A 360 -9.96 -24.86 2.10
CA HIS A 360 -9.09 -24.27 1.09
C HIS A 360 -9.77 -24.36 -0.28
N HIS A 361 -9.48 -23.45 -1.20
CA HIS A 361 -10.13 -23.42 -2.53
C HIS A 361 -11.66 -23.46 -2.41
N ILE A 362 -12.19 -22.65 -1.49
CA ILE A 362 -13.64 -22.50 -1.29
C ILE A 362 -14.22 -21.95 -2.59
N PRO A 363 -15.20 -22.61 -3.23
CA PRO A 363 -15.72 -22.16 -4.51
C PRO A 363 -16.35 -20.78 -4.42
N ILE A 364 -16.20 -19.99 -5.47
CA ILE A 364 -16.90 -18.70 -5.61
C ILE A 364 -18.41 -18.97 -5.64
N PRO A 365 -19.23 -18.27 -4.83
CA PRO A 365 -20.68 -18.42 -4.88
C PRO A 365 -21.24 -18.14 -6.28
N GLU A 366 -22.19 -18.95 -6.76
CA GLU A 366 -22.74 -18.83 -8.12
C GLU A 366 -23.34 -17.45 -8.40
N HIS A 367 -24.00 -16.83 -7.41
CA HIS A 367 -24.55 -15.48 -7.56
C HIS A 367 -23.48 -14.42 -7.79
N TYR A 368 -22.23 -14.64 -7.38
CA TYR A 368 -21.12 -13.73 -7.62
C TYR A 368 -20.64 -13.79 -9.08
N LEU A 369 -20.85 -14.94 -9.73
CA LEU A 369 -20.46 -15.20 -11.12
C LEU A 369 -21.52 -14.73 -12.11
N ALA A 370 -22.71 -14.35 -11.64
CA ALA A 370 -23.77 -13.81 -12.50
C ALA A 370 -23.34 -12.46 -13.13
N GLU A 371 -23.80 -12.21 -14.36
CA GLU A 371 -23.47 -10.99 -15.11
C GLU A 371 -24.01 -9.72 -14.44
N ASP A 372 -25.12 -9.83 -13.71
CA ASP A 372 -25.79 -8.75 -12.98
C ASP A 372 -25.34 -8.61 -11.52
N ALA A 373 -24.36 -9.41 -11.07
CA ALA A 373 -23.83 -9.31 -9.72
C ALA A 373 -23.06 -8.00 -9.50
N THR A 374 -23.16 -7.45 -8.28
CA THR A 374 -22.51 -6.20 -7.84
C THR A 374 -21.00 -6.40 -7.63
N VAL A 375 -20.29 -6.71 -8.71
CA VAL A 375 -18.88 -7.05 -8.74
C VAL A 375 -18.22 -6.23 -9.85
N ALA A 376 -17.26 -5.40 -9.48
CA ALA A 376 -16.49 -4.55 -10.38
C ALA A 376 -15.77 -5.39 -11.44
N VAL A 377 -15.64 -4.83 -12.64
CA VAL A 377 -14.99 -5.52 -13.77
C VAL A 377 -13.51 -5.80 -13.49
N GLU A 378 -12.88 -4.92 -12.72
CA GLU A 378 -11.52 -5.06 -12.18
C GLU A 378 -11.43 -6.25 -11.23
N THR A 379 -12.36 -6.38 -10.27
CA THR A 379 -12.40 -7.53 -9.36
C THR A 379 -12.54 -8.84 -10.13
N ARG A 380 -13.42 -8.90 -11.13
CA ARG A 380 -13.58 -10.10 -11.98
C ARG A 380 -12.29 -10.43 -12.72
N ALA A 381 -11.59 -9.42 -13.24
CA ALA A 381 -10.30 -9.61 -13.90
C ALA A 381 -9.23 -10.12 -12.94
N VAL A 382 -9.17 -9.58 -11.72
CA VAL A 382 -8.24 -10.01 -10.68
C VAL A 382 -8.52 -11.45 -10.26
N MET A 383 -9.78 -11.81 -9.94
CA MET A 383 -10.15 -13.19 -9.59
C MET A 383 -9.73 -14.19 -10.69
N ALA A 384 -10.07 -13.91 -11.95
CA ALA A 384 -9.68 -14.75 -13.08
C ALA A 384 -8.15 -14.84 -13.25
N TRP A 385 -7.41 -13.78 -12.91
CA TRP A 385 -5.96 -13.77 -12.91
C TRP A 385 -5.36 -14.59 -11.75
N MET A 386 -5.97 -14.54 -10.56
CA MET A 386 -5.58 -15.36 -9.42
C MET A 386 -5.78 -16.86 -9.70
N ASP A 387 -6.86 -17.23 -10.38
CA ASP A 387 -7.15 -18.63 -10.74
C ASP A 387 -6.20 -19.20 -11.79
N LYS A 388 -5.76 -18.34 -12.71
CA LYS A 388 -4.95 -18.74 -13.87
C LYS A 388 -3.50 -19.06 -13.50
N ASN A 389 -2.99 -18.43 -12.45
CA ASN A 389 -1.58 -18.44 -12.09
C ASN A 389 -1.41 -19.03 -10.69
N PRO A 390 -0.53 -20.02 -10.48
CA PRO A 390 -0.36 -20.68 -9.19
C PRO A 390 0.43 -19.82 -8.19
N PHE A 391 -0.08 -18.65 -7.83
CA PHE A 391 0.53 -17.74 -6.87
C PHE A 391 0.73 -18.39 -5.51
N VAL A 392 1.91 -18.19 -4.93
CA VAL A 392 2.32 -18.73 -3.62
C VAL A 392 2.31 -17.65 -2.56
N LEU A 393 2.85 -16.49 -2.90
CA LEU A 393 2.98 -15.33 -2.04
C LEU A 393 2.66 -14.08 -2.86
N GLY A 394 1.97 -13.14 -2.23
CA GLY A 394 1.79 -11.83 -2.78
C GLY A 394 1.53 -10.77 -1.73
N ALA A 395 1.52 -9.53 -2.17
CA ALA A 395 1.01 -8.43 -1.36
C ALA A 395 0.40 -7.36 -2.24
N ASN A 396 -0.56 -6.64 -1.67
CA ASN A 396 -1.12 -5.43 -2.25
C ASN A 396 -0.61 -4.20 -1.50
N LEU A 397 -0.15 -3.22 -2.27
CA LEU A 397 0.38 -1.97 -1.77
C LEU A 397 -0.74 -0.93 -1.71
N GLN A 398 -0.94 -0.37 -0.51
CA GLN A 398 -1.96 0.61 -0.15
C GLN A 398 -1.31 1.84 0.51
N GLY A 399 -2.12 2.87 0.78
CA GLY A 399 -1.71 4.13 1.43
C GLY A 399 -2.73 4.61 2.46
N GLY A 400 -2.40 5.68 3.16
CA GLY A 400 -3.25 6.26 4.22
C GLY A 400 -2.99 5.69 5.62
N GLU A 401 -2.02 4.80 5.75
CA GLU A 401 -1.44 4.40 7.03
C GLU A 401 -0.01 3.87 6.79
N LYS A 402 0.72 3.58 7.87
CA LYS A 402 2.07 3.01 7.78
C LYS A 402 2.21 1.74 8.61
N LEU A 403 1.79 0.60 8.05
CA LEU A 403 1.81 -0.71 8.71
C LEU A 403 1.63 -1.85 7.70
N VAL A 404 1.85 -3.09 8.14
CA VAL A 404 1.49 -4.30 7.38
C VAL A 404 0.32 -5.02 8.04
N SER A 405 -0.79 -5.14 7.31
CA SER A 405 -1.96 -5.90 7.70
C SER A 405 -1.92 -7.33 7.16
N TYR A 406 -2.27 -8.30 7.99
CA TYR A 406 -2.36 -9.71 7.61
C TYR A 406 -3.73 -10.34 7.96
N PRO A 407 -4.17 -11.36 7.18
CA PRO A 407 -5.43 -12.07 7.40
C PRO A 407 -5.66 -12.65 8.81
N PHE A 408 -6.92 -12.81 9.23
CA PHE A 408 -8.13 -12.41 8.50
C PHE A 408 -8.39 -10.90 8.60
N ASP A 409 -8.94 -10.32 7.53
CA ASP A 409 -9.51 -8.96 7.55
C ASP A 409 -10.96 -8.97 8.07
N THR A 410 -11.70 -10.05 7.81
CA THR A 410 -13.06 -10.23 8.34
C THR A 410 -13.02 -10.56 9.83
N ALA A 411 -13.87 -9.94 10.65
CA ALA A 411 -14.01 -10.30 12.07
C ALA A 411 -15.05 -11.40 12.29
N ARG A 412 -14.70 -12.39 13.13
CA ARG A 412 -15.65 -13.41 13.60
C ARG A 412 -16.32 -12.95 14.90
N PRO A 413 -17.67 -12.88 14.97
CA PRO A 413 -18.37 -12.28 16.12
C PRO A 413 -18.17 -12.96 17.49
N VAL A 414 -17.78 -14.24 17.52
CA VAL A 414 -17.83 -15.07 18.75
C VAL A 414 -16.44 -15.41 19.31
N SER A 415 -15.37 -15.12 18.57
CA SER A 415 -13.97 -15.31 19.01
C SER A 415 -13.03 -14.63 18.02
N GLU A 416 -11.93 -14.03 18.50
CA GLU A 416 -10.77 -13.78 17.65
C GLU A 416 -10.24 -15.15 17.20
N THR A 417 -10.50 -15.51 15.94
CA THR A 417 -9.92 -16.71 15.34
C THR A 417 -8.86 -16.29 14.34
N PRO A 418 -7.57 -16.37 14.72
CA PRO A 418 -6.48 -16.19 13.76
C PRO A 418 -6.59 -17.23 12.65
N THR A 419 -5.96 -16.96 11.50
CA THR A 419 -5.84 -17.97 10.44
C THR A 419 -5.10 -19.21 10.96
N PRO A 420 -5.38 -20.40 10.40
CA PRO A 420 -4.57 -21.59 10.65
C PRO A 420 -3.05 -21.38 10.43
N ASP A 421 -2.67 -20.43 9.58
CA ASP A 421 -1.29 -20.08 9.24
C ASP A 421 -0.80 -18.79 9.91
N HIS A 422 -1.41 -18.36 11.01
CA HIS A 422 -1.13 -17.08 11.67
C HIS A 422 0.35 -16.82 11.97
N ALA A 423 1.10 -17.84 12.41
CA ALA A 423 2.53 -17.70 12.66
C ALA A 423 3.33 -17.34 11.39
N ILE A 424 2.92 -17.86 10.23
CA ILE A 424 3.53 -17.58 8.94
C ILE A 424 3.16 -16.17 8.50
N PHE A 425 1.89 -15.79 8.58
CA PHE A 425 1.44 -14.43 8.26
C PHE A 425 2.16 -13.37 9.09
N ARG A 426 2.30 -13.59 10.41
CA ARG A 426 3.07 -12.68 11.27
C ARG A 426 4.53 -12.61 10.86
N TRP A 427 5.16 -13.73 10.55
CA TRP A 427 6.53 -13.71 10.06
C TRP A 427 6.65 -12.90 8.77
N LEU A 428 5.79 -13.17 7.79
CA LEU A 428 5.78 -12.48 6.50
C LEU A 428 5.60 -10.97 6.68
N ALA A 429 4.66 -10.56 7.53
CA ALA A 429 4.45 -9.15 7.86
C ALA A 429 5.69 -8.51 8.52
N ILE A 430 6.30 -9.18 9.50
CA ILE A 430 7.53 -8.71 10.16
C ILE A 430 8.68 -8.59 9.16
N SER A 431 8.80 -9.52 8.20
CA SER A 431 9.89 -9.50 7.21
C SER A 431 9.88 -8.23 6.36
N TYR A 432 8.69 -7.69 6.08
CA TYR A 432 8.55 -6.40 5.39
C TYR A 432 8.73 -5.22 6.36
N ALA A 433 7.98 -5.22 7.48
CA ALA A 433 7.95 -4.09 8.42
C ALA A 433 9.31 -3.80 9.06
N SER A 434 10.09 -4.84 9.38
CA SER A 434 11.42 -4.70 9.99
C SER A 434 12.52 -4.30 9.01
N ALA A 435 12.32 -4.54 7.71
CA ALA A 435 13.22 -4.10 6.65
C ALA A 435 12.90 -2.65 6.21
N HIS A 436 11.71 -2.16 6.50
CA HIS A 436 11.29 -0.80 6.18
C HIS A 436 11.91 0.20 7.14
N LEU A 437 12.53 1.26 6.62
CA LEU A 437 13.35 2.17 7.44
C LEU A 437 12.58 2.84 8.57
N THR A 438 11.30 3.18 8.36
CA THR A 438 10.50 3.97 9.32
C THR A 438 9.26 3.26 9.87
N MET A 439 8.95 2.02 9.46
CA MET A 439 7.66 1.38 9.81
C MET A 439 7.65 0.79 11.22
N SER A 440 8.82 0.48 11.77
CA SER A 440 9.00 -0.04 13.13
C SER A 440 9.48 1.02 14.13
N GLU A 441 9.40 2.31 13.77
CA GLU A 441 9.78 3.41 14.65
C GLU A 441 8.76 3.61 15.77
N THR A 442 9.14 3.24 17.00
CA THR A 442 8.23 3.19 18.16
C THR A 442 7.78 4.55 18.71
N PHE A 443 8.40 5.64 18.26
CA PHE A 443 8.06 7.00 18.71
C PHE A 443 7.04 7.69 17.80
N ARG A 444 6.82 7.15 16.59
CA ARG A 444 5.77 7.62 15.69
C ARG A 444 4.49 6.85 16.01
N GLY A 445 3.44 7.57 16.39
CA GLY A 445 2.09 6.99 16.51
C GLY A 445 1.49 6.62 15.15
N GLY A 446 0.22 6.20 15.13
CA GLY A 446 -0.54 6.02 13.90
C GLY A 446 -0.71 7.35 13.15
N CYS A 447 -0.98 7.28 11.85
CA CYS A 447 -1.17 8.47 11.02
C CYS A 447 -2.41 9.26 11.46
N HIS A 448 -3.52 8.55 11.70
CA HIS A 448 -4.83 9.18 11.93
C HIS A 448 -5.46 8.83 13.27
N THR A 449 -5.14 7.67 13.82
CA THR A 449 -5.70 7.20 15.10
C THR A 449 -4.59 6.58 15.95
N GLN A 450 -4.96 5.94 17.06
CA GLN A 450 -4.01 5.24 17.91
C GLN A 450 -3.20 4.22 17.09
N ASP A 451 -1.88 4.12 17.37
CA ASP A 451 -1.08 3.02 16.82
C ASP A 451 -1.63 1.68 17.33
N VAL A 452 -2.15 0.86 16.41
CA VAL A 452 -2.70 -0.47 16.67
C VAL A 452 -1.66 -1.60 16.56
N THR A 453 -0.43 -1.26 16.18
CA THR A 453 0.64 -2.22 15.88
C THR A 453 1.51 -2.56 17.09
N ASP A 454 1.26 -1.92 18.24
CA ASP A 454 2.10 -2.01 19.43
C ASP A 454 3.59 -1.76 19.08
N ALA A 455 3.85 -0.79 18.20
CA ALA A 455 5.16 -0.41 17.66
C ALA A 455 5.91 -1.49 16.85
N MET A 456 5.26 -2.61 16.48
CA MET A 456 5.85 -3.63 15.62
C MET A 456 5.67 -3.35 14.12
N GLY A 457 4.84 -2.38 13.75
CA GLY A 457 4.51 -2.08 12.35
C GLY A 457 3.64 -3.15 11.67
N ILE A 458 3.04 -4.06 12.44
CA ILE A 458 2.17 -5.13 11.92
C ILE A 458 0.86 -5.22 12.70
N VAL A 459 -0.23 -5.58 12.03
CA VAL A 459 -1.54 -5.78 12.67
C VAL A 459 -2.35 -6.86 11.96
N GLN A 460 -3.24 -7.54 12.70
CA GLN A 460 -4.24 -8.38 12.07
C GLN A 460 -5.38 -7.50 11.52
N GLY A 461 -5.79 -7.69 10.27
CA GLY A 461 -6.78 -6.83 9.62
C GLY A 461 -8.07 -6.66 10.41
N ALA A 462 -8.66 -7.77 10.88
CA ALA A 462 -9.87 -7.78 11.68
C ALA A 462 -9.76 -7.05 13.03
N LYS A 463 -8.56 -6.96 13.61
CA LYS A 463 -8.31 -6.22 14.86
C LYS A 463 -8.26 -4.71 14.62
N TRP A 464 -7.82 -4.29 13.44
CA TRP A 464 -7.67 -2.88 13.09
C TRP A 464 -8.95 -2.29 12.50
N HIS A 465 -9.37 -2.79 11.33
CA HIS A 465 -10.59 -2.36 10.65
C HIS A 465 -11.23 -3.59 9.99
N PRO A 466 -12.24 -4.20 10.62
CA PRO A 466 -12.83 -5.42 10.13
C PRO A 466 -13.59 -5.18 8.82
N ARG A 467 -13.20 -5.91 7.78
CA ARG A 467 -13.74 -5.78 6.41
C ARG A 467 -14.07 -7.15 5.86
N ALA A 468 -15.33 -7.35 5.48
CA ALA A 468 -15.76 -8.54 4.78
C ALA A 468 -15.48 -8.39 3.28
N GLY A 469 -15.27 -9.52 2.59
CA GLY A 469 -15.03 -9.49 1.15
C GLY A 469 -13.68 -8.91 0.77
N SER A 470 -12.67 -9.04 1.63
CA SER A 470 -11.34 -8.52 1.34
C SER A 470 -10.59 -9.33 0.28
N MET A 471 -9.73 -8.68 -0.50
CA MET A 471 -8.86 -9.38 -1.44
C MET A 471 -7.91 -10.37 -0.75
N ASN A 472 -7.41 -10.06 0.46
CA ASN A 472 -6.49 -10.94 1.18
C ASN A 472 -7.18 -12.23 1.62
N ASP A 473 -8.36 -12.11 2.22
CA ASP A 473 -9.16 -13.24 2.70
C ASP A 473 -9.56 -14.11 1.51
N PHE A 474 -9.96 -13.50 0.38
CA PHE A 474 -10.22 -14.22 -0.87
C PHE A 474 -8.99 -14.96 -1.39
N SER A 475 -7.83 -14.30 -1.47
CA SER A 475 -6.58 -14.92 -1.92
C SER A 475 -6.24 -16.15 -1.09
N TYR A 476 -6.32 -16.03 0.24
CA TYR A 476 -6.00 -17.12 1.16
C TYR A 476 -7.02 -18.27 1.10
N LEU A 477 -8.31 -17.97 0.99
CA LEU A 477 -9.37 -18.98 1.07
C LEU A 477 -9.71 -19.64 -0.27
N HIS A 478 -9.55 -18.92 -1.38
CA HIS A 478 -9.87 -19.39 -2.73
C HIS A 478 -8.66 -20.01 -3.46
N THR A 479 -7.43 -19.57 -3.14
CA THR A 479 -6.22 -20.00 -3.84
C THR A 479 -5.19 -20.60 -2.88
N ASN A 480 -3.96 -20.83 -3.36
CA ASN A 480 -2.82 -21.20 -2.50
C ASN A 480 -2.09 -19.97 -1.91
N CYS A 481 -2.36 -18.78 -2.45
CA CYS A 481 -1.57 -17.58 -2.26
C CYS A 481 -1.77 -16.95 -0.89
N LEU A 482 -0.67 -16.77 -0.17
CA LEU A 482 -0.60 -15.95 1.04
C LEU A 482 -0.51 -14.49 0.63
N GLU A 483 -1.51 -13.68 0.98
CA GLU A 483 -1.53 -12.26 0.62
C GLU A 483 -1.55 -11.36 1.86
N LEU A 484 -0.73 -10.30 1.81
CA LEU A 484 -0.69 -9.22 2.79
C LEU A 484 -1.18 -7.90 2.17
N SER A 485 -1.65 -6.99 3.03
CA SER A 485 -1.83 -5.57 2.67
C SER A 485 -0.74 -4.74 3.33
N ILE A 486 0.00 -4.00 2.53
CA ILE A 486 1.12 -3.16 2.98
C ILE A 486 0.71 -1.71 2.80
N TYR A 487 0.54 -0.98 3.90
CA TYR A 487 0.24 0.44 3.92
C TYR A 487 1.57 1.21 4.03
N LEU A 488 1.90 1.96 2.99
CA LEU A 488 3.25 2.47 2.77
C LEU A 488 3.53 3.80 3.48
N GLY A 489 2.50 4.57 3.82
CA GLY A 489 2.63 5.90 4.41
C GLY A 489 1.29 6.60 4.62
N CYS A 490 1.32 7.67 5.44
CA CYS A 490 0.14 8.47 5.81
C CYS A 490 -0.46 9.23 4.62
N ASP A 491 0.40 9.82 3.79
CA ASP A 491 0.00 10.49 2.58
C ASP A 491 -0.33 9.45 1.50
N LYS A 492 -1.58 9.44 1.04
CA LYS A 492 -2.03 8.53 -0.01
C LYS A 492 -1.39 8.88 -1.36
N PHE A 493 -1.16 10.17 -1.62
CA PHE A 493 -0.63 10.70 -2.87
C PHE A 493 0.56 11.64 -2.59
N PRO A 494 1.69 11.09 -2.12
CA PRO A 494 2.84 11.91 -1.75
C PRO A 494 3.38 12.67 -2.95
N HIS A 495 3.79 13.92 -2.73
CA HIS A 495 4.35 14.77 -3.78
C HIS A 495 5.61 14.15 -4.40
N GLU A 496 5.87 14.45 -5.69
CA GLU A 496 6.96 13.86 -6.47
C GLU A 496 8.35 13.97 -5.80
N SER A 497 8.58 15.04 -5.03
CA SER A 497 9.84 15.25 -4.30
C SER A 497 10.09 14.22 -3.19
N GLU A 498 9.07 13.49 -2.76
CA GLU A 498 9.16 12.49 -1.68
C GLU A 498 9.42 11.08 -2.22
N LEU A 499 9.13 10.83 -3.50
CA LEU A 499 9.22 9.50 -4.12
C LEU A 499 10.61 8.85 -4.00
N GLN A 500 11.67 9.65 -4.06
CA GLN A 500 13.03 9.12 -3.90
C GLN A 500 13.29 8.61 -2.48
N GLN A 501 12.84 9.33 -1.46
CA GLN A 501 12.97 8.89 -0.08
C GLN A 501 12.09 7.67 0.18
N GLU A 502 10.86 7.66 -0.36
CA GLU A 502 9.95 6.54 -0.18
C GLU A 502 10.43 5.27 -0.89
N TRP A 503 11.09 5.38 -2.04
CA TRP A 503 11.79 4.26 -2.66
C TRP A 503 12.83 3.67 -1.72
N GLU A 504 13.65 4.50 -1.09
CA GLU A 504 14.73 4.04 -0.21
C GLU A 504 14.19 3.47 1.10
N ASN A 505 13.06 3.98 1.60
CA ASN A 505 12.34 3.41 2.74
C ASN A 505 11.85 1.97 2.47
N ASN A 506 11.50 1.66 1.22
CA ASN A 506 10.77 0.44 0.83
C ASN A 506 11.60 -0.57 0.03
N LYS A 507 12.69 -0.16 -0.63
CA LYS A 507 13.47 -1.00 -1.57
C LYS A 507 13.89 -2.33 -0.94
N GLU A 508 14.48 -2.28 0.25
CA GLU A 508 14.94 -3.49 0.93
C GLU A 508 13.78 -4.38 1.37
N SER A 509 12.68 -3.80 1.82
CA SER A 509 11.45 -4.51 2.21
C SER A 509 10.81 -5.23 1.04
N LEU A 510 10.72 -4.56 -0.12
CA LEU A 510 10.15 -5.13 -1.34
C LEU A 510 10.92 -6.38 -1.78
N LEU A 511 12.26 -6.31 -1.77
CA LEU A 511 13.13 -7.44 -2.12
C LEU A 511 13.08 -8.56 -1.06
N THR A 512 13.21 -8.20 0.22
CA THR A 512 13.20 -9.17 1.33
C THR A 512 11.90 -9.96 1.38
N PHE A 513 10.76 -9.31 1.12
CA PHE A 513 9.47 -9.98 1.09
C PHE A 513 9.32 -10.94 -0.09
N MET A 514 9.79 -10.55 -1.29
CA MET A 514 9.81 -11.46 -2.45
C MET A 514 10.64 -12.72 -2.15
N GLU A 515 11.79 -12.56 -1.51
CA GLU A 515 12.67 -13.68 -1.11
C GLU A 515 11.99 -14.66 -0.14
N GLN A 516 10.96 -14.25 0.60
CA GLN A 516 10.23 -15.15 1.50
C GLN A 516 9.48 -16.26 0.76
N VAL A 517 9.19 -16.09 -0.54
CA VAL A 517 8.48 -17.09 -1.35
C VAL A 517 9.26 -18.41 -1.46
N HIS A 518 10.58 -18.38 -1.26
CA HIS A 518 11.44 -19.57 -1.33
C HIS A 518 11.51 -20.36 -0.03
N ARG A 519 10.92 -19.85 1.05
CA ARG A 519 11.01 -20.48 2.36
C ARG A 519 9.83 -21.42 2.58
N GLY A 520 10.12 -22.60 3.12
CA GLY A 520 9.11 -23.64 3.31
C GLY A 520 9.49 -24.93 2.61
N ILE A 521 8.49 -25.67 2.14
CA ILE A 521 8.64 -26.92 1.40
C ILE A 521 8.03 -26.73 0.00
N LYS A 522 8.71 -27.25 -1.02
CA LYS A 522 8.19 -27.37 -2.39
C LYS A 522 8.61 -28.72 -2.97
N GLY A 523 7.82 -29.31 -3.88
CA GLY A 523 8.19 -30.65 -4.40
C GLY A 523 7.19 -31.36 -5.34
N LEU A 524 7.58 -32.53 -5.86
CA LEU A 524 6.76 -33.65 -6.42
C LEU A 524 5.44 -34.02 -5.74
N VAL A 525 4.31 -34.08 -6.44
CA VAL A 525 3.37 -35.17 -6.20
C VAL A 525 3.24 -36.01 -7.46
N THR A 526 3.72 -37.25 -7.41
CA THR A 526 3.67 -38.21 -8.52
C THR A 526 2.86 -39.45 -8.15
N ASP A 527 2.32 -40.12 -9.17
CA ASP A 527 1.79 -41.46 -9.07
C ASP A 527 2.93 -42.51 -8.94
N PRO A 528 2.61 -43.80 -8.75
CA PRO A 528 3.63 -44.86 -8.68
C PRO A 528 4.46 -45.04 -9.96
N GLN A 529 4.02 -44.50 -11.09
CA GLN A 529 4.72 -44.53 -12.38
C GLN A 529 5.69 -43.34 -12.53
N GLY A 530 5.67 -42.40 -11.59
CA GLY A 530 6.48 -41.18 -11.63
C GLY A 530 5.82 -40.03 -12.40
N GLU A 531 4.57 -40.20 -12.85
CA GLU A 531 3.82 -39.16 -13.53
C GLU A 531 3.20 -38.19 -12.51
N PRO A 532 3.27 -36.87 -12.74
CA PRO A 532 2.76 -35.92 -11.76
C PRO A 532 1.23 -35.85 -11.67
N ILE A 533 0.73 -35.55 -10.47
CA ILE A 533 -0.69 -35.48 -10.15
C ILE A 533 -1.10 -34.03 -9.85
N ALA A 534 -1.76 -33.37 -10.82
CA ALA A 534 -2.38 -32.07 -10.60
C ALA A 534 -3.59 -32.15 -9.66
N ASN A 535 -3.90 -31.06 -8.96
CA ASN A 535 -5.00 -30.94 -7.99
C ASN A 535 -4.94 -31.91 -6.80
N ALA A 536 -3.78 -32.50 -6.51
CA ALA A 536 -3.58 -33.28 -5.29
C ALA A 536 -3.68 -32.34 -4.07
N THR A 537 -4.35 -32.82 -3.02
CA THR A 537 -4.49 -32.05 -1.77
C THR A 537 -3.34 -32.39 -0.83
N ILE A 538 -2.69 -31.35 -0.33
CA ILE A 538 -1.57 -31.40 0.61
C ILE A 538 -2.07 -31.01 1.99
N VAL A 539 -1.87 -31.91 2.94
CA VAL A 539 -2.27 -31.72 4.34
C VAL A 539 -1.02 -31.65 5.20
N VAL A 540 -0.90 -30.57 5.99
CA VAL A 540 0.15 -30.40 6.98
C VAL A 540 -0.45 -30.63 8.37
N GLY A 541 0.05 -31.63 9.09
CA GLY A 541 -0.44 -31.94 10.44
C GLY A 541 -0.36 -30.71 11.36
N GLY A 542 -1.49 -30.34 11.96
CA GLY A 542 -1.62 -29.20 12.87
C GLY A 542 -2.08 -27.89 12.22
N ILE A 543 -2.15 -27.82 10.88
CA ILE A 543 -2.63 -26.64 10.14
C ILE A 543 -3.95 -26.99 9.46
N ASN A 544 -5.05 -26.37 9.87
CA ASN A 544 -6.38 -26.58 9.27
C ASN A 544 -6.60 -25.75 7.99
N HIS A 545 -5.62 -25.76 7.10
CA HIS A 545 -5.69 -25.13 5.78
C HIS A 545 -4.82 -25.95 4.82
N ASN A 546 -5.47 -26.57 3.83
CA ASN A 546 -4.78 -27.45 2.90
C ASN A 546 -4.38 -26.69 1.63
N ILE A 547 -3.47 -27.26 0.84
CA ILE A 547 -2.96 -26.63 -0.38
C ILE A 547 -3.19 -27.57 -1.55
N ARG A 548 -3.43 -27.06 -2.77
CA ARG A 548 -3.57 -27.89 -3.97
C ARG A 548 -2.35 -27.79 -4.86
N THR A 549 -1.97 -28.91 -5.47
CA THR A 549 -0.94 -28.89 -6.52
C THR A 549 -1.47 -28.18 -7.76
N GLY A 550 -0.66 -27.27 -8.32
CA GLY A 550 -1.02 -26.50 -9.50
C GLY A 550 -1.11 -27.34 -10.78
N ARG A 551 -1.53 -26.72 -11.87
CA ARG A 551 -1.56 -27.32 -13.22
C ARG A 551 -0.79 -26.43 -14.19
N ALA A 552 0.32 -26.89 -14.74
CA ALA A 552 0.98 -26.18 -15.84
C ALA A 552 0.19 -26.36 -17.16
N ARG A 553 0.16 -25.32 -17.99
CA ARG A 553 -0.57 -25.30 -19.27
C ARG A 553 0.00 -26.40 -20.21
N GLY A 554 -0.85 -27.33 -20.64
CA GLY A 554 -0.52 -28.28 -21.72
C GLY A 554 0.11 -29.62 -21.31
N ARG A 555 0.48 -29.83 -20.05
CA ARG A 555 0.89 -31.14 -19.51
C ARG A 555 0.55 -31.21 -18.01
N LEU A 556 0.04 -32.35 -17.53
CA LEU A 556 -0.28 -32.53 -16.10
C LEU A 556 1.02 -32.49 -15.30
N TRP A 557 1.25 -31.42 -14.51
CA TRP A 557 2.37 -31.38 -13.57
C TRP A 557 1.86 -30.93 -12.20
N GLY A 558 1.83 -31.83 -11.23
CA GLY A 558 1.46 -31.56 -9.86
C GLY A 558 2.68 -31.41 -8.95
N ARG A 559 3.09 -30.17 -8.66
CA ARG A 559 4.02 -29.88 -7.56
C ARG A 559 3.25 -29.30 -6.36
N LEU A 560 3.70 -29.71 -5.18
CA LEU A 560 3.46 -29.24 -3.82
C LEU A 560 4.01 -27.82 -3.63
N TRP A 561 3.19 -26.92 -3.09
CA TRP A 561 3.64 -25.81 -2.24
C TRP A 561 3.23 -26.19 -0.82
N GLY A 562 4.19 -26.47 0.05
CA GLY A 562 3.98 -26.96 1.40
C GLY A 562 4.57 -25.99 2.40
N ARG A 563 3.75 -25.47 3.30
CA ARG A 563 4.17 -24.47 4.28
C ARG A 563 4.83 -25.17 5.46
N LEU A 564 6.15 -25.04 5.59
CA LEU A 564 6.87 -25.53 6.77
C LEU A 564 8.15 -24.73 6.99
N TRP A 565 8.06 -23.76 7.90
CA TRP A 565 9.19 -23.02 8.41
C TRP A 565 9.66 -23.62 9.74
N GLY A 566 10.90 -24.07 9.79
CA GLY A 566 11.58 -24.45 11.03
C GLY A 566 11.06 -25.75 11.69
N ARG A 567 12.00 -26.59 12.12
CA ARG A 567 11.88 -27.84 12.91
C ARG A 567 10.53 -28.11 13.62
N LEU A 568 9.51 -28.53 12.88
CA LEU A 568 8.38 -29.28 13.42
C LEU A 568 8.08 -30.41 12.45
N TRP A 569 8.40 -31.63 12.88
CA TRP A 569 8.10 -32.87 12.16
C TRP A 569 6.59 -33.11 12.15
N GLY A 570 5.85 -32.36 11.34
CA GLY A 570 4.48 -32.70 10.97
C GLY A 570 4.49 -33.75 9.86
N ARG A 571 3.62 -34.76 9.95
CA ARG A 571 3.40 -35.67 8.81
C ARG A 571 2.74 -34.88 7.68
N VAL A 572 3.40 -34.80 6.52
CA VAL A 572 2.81 -34.31 5.29
C VAL A 572 2.13 -35.49 4.59
N LEU A 573 0.84 -35.35 4.28
CA LEU A 573 0.09 -36.35 3.53
C LEU A 573 -0.41 -35.70 2.24
N ALA A 574 -0.23 -36.41 1.12
CA ALA A 574 -0.82 -36.06 -0.16
C ALA A 574 -1.89 -37.10 -0.50
N ALA A 575 -3.08 -36.66 -0.90
CA ALA A 575 -4.16 -37.55 -1.34
C ALA A 575 -4.66 -37.15 -2.74
N PRO A 576 -4.85 -38.12 -3.65
CA PRO A 576 -5.40 -37.87 -4.99
C PRO A 576 -6.94 -37.77 -5.02
N CYS A 577 -7.64 -37.84 -3.87
CA CYS A 577 -9.10 -37.85 -3.78
C CYS A 577 -9.63 -36.94 -2.65
N PRO A 578 -10.87 -36.41 -2.76
CA PRO A 578 -11.51 -35.66 -1.68
C PRO A 578 -11.64 -36.51 -0.40
N LEU A 579 -11.47 -35.88 0.76
CA LEU A 579 -11.52 -36.53 2.08
C LEU A 579 -12.90 -37.17 2.32
N PRO A 580 -12.99 -38.47 2.66
CA PRO A 580 -14.29 -39.16 2.78
C PRO A 580 -15.09 -38.69 4.00
N SER A 581 -16.42 -38.79 3.90
CA SER A 581 -17.41 -38.28 4.87
C SER A 581 -17.64 -39.18 6.10
N HIS A 582 -17.08 -40.39 6.14
CA HIS A 582 -17.21 -41.31 7.26
C HIS A 582 -15.89 -42.06 7.49
N GLY A 583 -15.46 -42.09 8.75
CA GLY A 583 -14.14 -42.53 9.20
C GLY A 583 -13.80 -43.98 8.88
N THR A 584 -13.35 -44.21 7.66
CA THR A 584 -12.48 -45.31 7.25
C THR A 584 -11.76 -44.86 5.99
N VAL A 585 -10.44 -44.69 6.09
CA VAL A 585 -9.62 -44.44 4.90
C VAL A 585 -9.49 -45.75 4.14
N SER A 586 -9.86 -45.77 2.86
CA SER A 586 -9.49 -46.88 2.00
C SER A 586 -7.97 -46.91 1.87
N PRO A 587 -7.28 -48.05 2.13
CA PRO A 587 -5.83 -48.15 2.04
C PRO A 587 -5.28 -47.89 0.63
N HIS A 588 -6.15 -47.78 -0.38
CA HIS A 588 -5.79 -47.36 -1.74
C HIS A 588 -5.72 -45.84 -1.96
N CYS A 589 -6.18 -45.01 -0.99
CA CYS A 589 -6.20 -43.55 -1.11
C CYS A 589 -5.10 -42.82 -0.32
N LEU A 590 -4.42 -43.50 0.61
CA LEU A 590 -3.24 -43.00 1.31
C LEU A 590 -2.03 -43.72 0.76
N GLN A 591 -1.26 -43.06 -0.11
CA GLN A 591 0.09 -43.52 -0.42
C GLN A 591 1.10 -42.61 0.29
N PRO A 592 2.07 -43.16 1.02
CA PRO A 592 3.22 -42.37 1.46
C PRO A 592 4.00 -41.95 0.21
N ALA A 593 3.90 -40.68 -0.19
CA ALA A 593 4.70 -40.16 -1.28
C ALA A 593 6.14 -39.93 -0.78
N VAL A 594 7.05 -40.74 -1.31
CA VAL A 594 8.50 -40.67 -1.14
C VAL A 594 9.04 -39.60 -2.10
N GLY A 595 9.70 -38.56 -1.57
CA GLY A 595 10.40 -37.55 -2.37
C GLY A 595 10.11 -36.09 -2.01
N ILE A 596 10.08 -35.73 -0.72
CA ILE A 596 10.05 -34.33 -0.28
C ILE A 596 11.50 -33.88 -0.04
N THR A 597 12.04 -33.02 -0.90
CA THR A 597 13.31 -32.34 -0.69
C THR A 597 13.05 -31.01 0.01
N GLY A 598 13.56 -30.84 1.24
CA GLY A 598 13.50 -29.54 1.93
C GLY A 598 14.54 -28.57 1.36
N ALA A 599 14.17 -27.30 1.18
CA ALA A 599 15.14 -26.22 1.02
C ALA A 599 15.61 -25.79 2.41
N SER A 600 16.92 -25.82 2.65
CA SER A 600 17.55 -25.43 3.93
C SER A 600 17.76 -23.93 4.02
#